data_AF-A0A7J8QZ83-F1
#
_entry.id   AF-A0A7J8QZ83-F1
#
_cell.length_a   1.000
_cell.length_b   1.000
_cell.length_c   1.000
_cell.angle_alpha   90.00
_cell.angle_beta   90.00
_cell.angle_gamma   90.00
#
_symmetry.space_group_name_H-M   'P 1'
#
loop_
_entity.id
_entity.type
_entity.pdbx_description
1 polymer ?
#
loop_
_entity_poly.entity_id
_entity_poly.type
_entity_poly.pdbx_seq_one_letter_code
_entity_poly.pdbx_strand_id
1 'polypeptide(L)'
;EGPYVGVSDGRILKWHGPKLGWKEFAIPSSIRRRELCDGSTNPNLEPICGRPLGLKFNPVTCDLYIGDAYFGLLMIGPNGGIAQTLVSSVERIPFKFINGLDIDSSTGVIYFTDSSTTFQRRVPDNIKMNDKGEFWVALNAGRLGKIDDDVPDPIGIKYDQEGRILKQ
;
A
#
# COMPACT_ATOMS: atom_id res chain seq x y z
N GLU A 1 -2.65 -13.46 19.96
CA GLU A 1 -2.17 -14.15 18.74
C GLU A 1 -0.92 -13.47 18.20
N GLY A 2 -0.19 -14.14 17.30
CA GLY A 2 1.05 -13.61 16.71
C GLY A 2 0.83 -12.42 15.78
N PRO A 3 1.88 -11.64 15.47
CA PRO A 3 1.79 -10.51 14.56
C PRO A 3 1.39 -10.94 13.14
N TYR A 4 0.77 -10.00 12.43
CA TYR A 4 0.36 -10.11 11.03
C TYR A 4 1.04 -9.02 10.21
N VAL A 5 1.34 -9.29 8.94
CA VAL A 5 1.99 -8.32 8.06
C VAL A 5 1.55 -8.48 6.61
N GLY A 6 1.33 -7.35 5.92
CA GLY A 6 1.17 -7.31 4.47
C GLY A 6 2.55 -7.29 3.79
N VAL A 7 2.75 -8.11 2.77
CA VAL A 7 4.03 -8.19 2.04
C VAL A 7 3.92 -7.68 0.60
N SER A 8 5.06 -7.45 -0.05
CA SER A 8 5.11 -6.79 -1.36
C SER A 8 4.39 -7.51 -2.48
N ASP A 9 4.32 -8.84 -2.38
CA ASP A 9 3.60 -9.66 -3.33
C ASP A 9 2.08 -9.65 -3.12
N GLY A 10 1.57 -8.93 -2.13
CA GLY A 10 0.15 -8.79 -1.84
C GLY A 10 -0.39 -9.75 -0.77
N ARG A 11 0.37 -10.77 -0.33
CA ARG A 11 -0.09 -11.65 0.76
C ARG A 11 -0.16 -10.92 2.09
N ILE A 12 -0.99 -11.47 2.97
CA ILE A 12 -0.95 -11.20 4.40
C ILE A 12 -0.43 -12.45 5.09
N LEU A 13 0.62 -12.29 5.88
CA LEU A 13 1.28 -13.38 6.60
C LEU A 13 0.97 -13.30 8.10
N LYS A 14 0.83 -14.46 8.75
CA LYS A 14 0.74 -14.60 10.21
C LYS A 14 2.03 -15.26 10.73
N TRP A 15 2.56 -14.75 11.84
CA TRP A 15 3.70 -15.36 12.52
C TRP A 15 3.23 -16.52 13.41
N HIS A 16 3.81 -17.71 13.19
CA HIS A 16 3.50 -18.93 13.94
C HIS A 16 4.58 -19.33 14.96
N GLY A 17 5.49 -18.41 15.30
CA GLY A 17 6.56 -18.64 16.26
C GLY A 17 7.88 -19.09 15.63
N PRO A 18 8.96 -19.16 16.42
CA PRO A 18 10.33 -19.33 15.91
C PRO A 18 10.56 -20.62 15.12
N LYS A 19 9.84 -21.70 15.43
CA LYS A 19 9.97 -23.00 14.74
C LYS A 19 9.24 -23.06 13.40
N LEU A 20 8.13 -22.32 13.26
CA LEU A 20 7.22 -22.43 12.11
C LEU A 20 7.31 -21.24 11.16
N GLY A 21 7.80 -20.09 11.63
CA GLY A 21 7.99 -18.91 10.80
C GLY A 21 6.71 -18.19 10.40
N TRP A 22 6.79 -17.40 9.33
CA TRP A 22 5.66 -16.74 8.69
C TRP A 22 4.94 -17.70 7.76
N LYS A 23 3.60 -17.70 7.82
CA LYS A 23 2.75 -18.46 6.90
C LYS A 23 1.70 -17.56 6.28
N GLU A 24 1.28 -17.90 5.07
CA GLU A 24 0.15 -17.23 4.42
C GLU A 24 -1.08 -17.36 5.30
N PHE A 25 -1.63 -16.20 5.68
CA PHE A 25 -2.93 -16.09 6.32
C PHE A 25 -4.00 -15.79 5.27
N ALA A 26 -3.67 -14.90 4.32
CA ALA A 26 -4.65 -14.41 3.37
C ALA A 26 -4.07 -13.84 2.07
N ILE A 27 -4.94 -13.76 1.07
CA ILE A 27 -4.72 -13.06 -0.20
C ILE A 27 -5.84 -12.04 -0.47
N PRO A 28 -5.54 -10.95 -1.18
CA PRO A 28 -6.47 -9.82 -1.30
C PRO A 28 -7.49 -10.00 -2.44
N SER A 29 -7.28 -10.97 -3.33
CA SER A 29 -8.21 -11.30 -4.43
C SER A 29 -8.01 -12.74 -4.91
N SER A 30 -9.09 -13.37 -5.39
CA SER A 30 -9.05 -14.68 -6.05
C SER A 30 -8.48 -14.65 -7.47
N ILE A 31 -8.43 -13.47 -8.10
CA ILE A 31 -7.94 -13.27 -9.47
C ILE A 31 -6.40 -13.33 -9.53
N ARG A 32 -5.75 -13.08 -8.39
CA ARG A 32 -4.30 -13.23 -8.23
C ARG A 32 -3.85 -14.64 -8.64
N ARG A 33 -2.79 -14.71 -9.44
CA ARG A 33 -2.10 -15.95 -9.77
C ARG A 33 -0.86 -16.09 -8.91
N ARG A 34 -0.76 -17.17 -8.12
CA ARG A 34 0.36 -17.40 -7.19
C ARG A 34 1.72 -17.37 -7.88
N GLU A 35 1.84 -18.08 -8.98
CA GLU A 35 3.05 -18.16 -9.81
C GLU A 35 3.48 -16.83 -10.44
N LEU A 36 2.58 -15.84 -10.53
CA LEU A 36 2.92 -14.48 -10.95
C LEU A 36 3.28 -13.57 -9.76
N CYS A 37 2.59 -13.75 -8.63
CA CYS A 37 2.63 -12.82 -7.52
C CYS A 37 3.61 -13.22 -6.43
N ASP A 38 3.56 -14.47 -5.94
CA ASP A 38 4.28 -14.90 -4.74
C ASP A 38 5.79 -14.64 -4.85
N GLY A 39 6.34 -13.85 -3.93
CA GLY A 39 7.75 -13.45 -3.93
C GLY A 39 8.09 -12.30 -4.89
N SER A 40 7.15 -11.82 -5.68
CA SER A 40 7.36 -10.68 -6.58
C SER A 40 7.55 -9.38 -5.82
N THR A 41 8.47 -8.56 -6.31
CA THR A 41 8.72 -7.19 -5.88
C THR A 41 8.42 -6.18 -7.00
N ASN A 42 7.91 -6.66 -8.15
CA ASN A 42 7.65 -5.82 -9.31
C ASN A 42 6.40 -4.94 -9.08
N PRO A 43 6.54 -3.61 -8.98
CA PRO A 43 5.43 -2.70 -8.70
C PRO A 43 4.34 -2.73 -9.80
N ASN A 44 4.68 -3.16 -11.01
CA ASN A 44 3.71 -3.30 -12.11
C ASN A 44 2.73 -4.46 -11.90
N LEU A 45 3.05 -5.40 -11.02
CA LEU A 45 2.17 -6.52 -10.69
C LEU A 45 1.23 -6.23 -9.52
N GLU A 46 1.48 -5.17 -8.74
CA GLU A 46 0.62 -4.80 -7.61
C GLU A 46 -0.88 -4.63 -7.97
N PRO A 47 -1.29 -4.08 -9.13
CA PRO A 47 -2.70 -4.02 -9.53
C PRO A 47 -3.38 -5.39 -9.70
N ILE A 48 -2.60 -6.45 -9.90
CA ILE A 48 -3.08 -7.83 -10.06
C ILE A 48 -2.94 -8.57 -8.73
N CYS A 49 -1.84 -8.35 -8.03
CA CYS A 49 -1.46 -9.09 -6.82
C CYS A 49 -2.04 -8.51 -5.53
N GLY A 50 -2.41 -7.23 -5.55
CA GLY A 50 -2.75 -6.42 -4.40
C GLY A 50 -1.51 -5.86 -3.70
N ARG A 51 -1.73 -4.89 -2.81
CA ARG A 51 -0.70 -4.33 -1.92
C ARG A 51 -1.34 -3.88 -0.61
N PRO A 52 -1.45 -4.78 0.40
CA PRO A 52 -1.96 -4.46 1.72
C PRO A 52 -1.00 -3.53 2.46
N LEU A 53 -1.46 -2.35 2.87
CA LEU A 53 -0.65 -1.33 3.56
C LEU A 53 -1.15 -1.03 4.97
N GLY A 54 -2.47 -1.04 5.16
CA GLY A 54 -3.11 -0.86 6.46
C GLY A 54 -3.74 -2.17 6.93
N LEU A 55 -3.52 -2.56 8.18
CA LEU A 55 -4.12 -3.73 8.80
C LEU A 55 -4.67 -3.35 10.18
N LYS A 56 -5.94 -3.65 10.45
CA LYS A 56 -6.54 -3.47 11.77
C LYS A 56 -7.54 -4.57 12.07
N PHE A 57 -7.39 -5.20 13.23
CA PHE A 57 -8.41 -6.11 13.75
C PHE A 57 -9.54 -5.35 14.42
N ASN A 58 -10.77 -5.77 14.17
CA ASN A 58 -11.87 -5.44 15.04
C ASN A 58 -11.78 -6.35 16.29
N PRO A 59 -11.60 -5.79 17.50
CA PRO A 59 -11.39 -6.59 18.71
C PRO A 59 -12.63 -7.38 19.17
N VAL A 60 -13.82 -7.01 18.68
CA VAL A 60 -15.09 -7.66 19.04
C VAL A 60 -15.36 -8.86 18.12
N THR A 61 -15.21 -8.69 16.80
CA THR A 61 -15.53 -9.74 15.83
C THR A 61 -14.33 -10.61 15.45
N CYS A 62 -13.11 -10.16 15.77
CA CYS A 62 -11.85 -10.75 15.31
C CYS A 62 -11.65 -10.73 13.78
N ASP A 63 -12.44 -9.94 13.06
CA ASP A 63 -12.23 -9.70 11.63
C ASP A 63 -11.02 -8.78 11.43
N LEU A 64 -10.25 -9.08 10.38
CA LEU A 64 -9.13 -8.28 9.91
C LEU A 64 -9.60 -7.37 8.76
N TYR A 65 -9.53 -6.07 8.98
CA TYR A 65 -9.75 -5.05 7.96
C TYR A 65 -8.43 -4.63 7.33
N ILE A 66 -8.45 -4.46 6.01
CA ILE A 66 -7.26 -4.24 5.19
C ILE A 66 -7.48 -3.04 4.30
N GLY A 67 -6.53 -2.12 4.32
CA GLY A 67 -6.40 -1.07 3.35
C GLY A 67 -5.44 -1.54 2.26
N ASP A 68 -6.01 -1.99 1.14
CA ASP A 68 -5.24 -2.41 -0.03
C ASP A 68 -5.14 -1.25 -1.03
N ALA A 69 -3.91 -0.93 -1.44
CA ALA A 69 -3.65 0.22 -2.30
C ALA A 69 -4.37 0.17 -3.66
N TYR A 70 -4.79 -1.02 -4.11
CA TYR A 70 -5.42 -1.24 -5.41
C TYR A 70 -6.85 -1.75 -5.32
N PHE A 71 -7.17 -2.52 -4.27
CA PHE A 71 -8.49 -3.16 -4.12
C PHE A 71 -9.42 -2.47 -3.12
N GLY A 72 -8.97 -1.41 -2.45
CA GLY A 72 -9.81 -0.61 -1.56
C GLY A 72 -9.79 -1.12 -0.11
N LEU A 73 -10.91 -0.96 0.59
CA LEU A 73 -11.11 -1.52 1.92
C LEU A 73 -11.60 -2.97 1.79
N LEU A 74 -10.84 -3.90 2.35
CA LEU A 74 -11.13 -5.33 2.37
C LEU A 74 -11.37 -5.81 3.80
N MET A 75 -11.99 -6.98 3.93
CA MET A 75 -12.19 -7.67 5.19
C MET A 75 -11.91 -9.17 5.05
N ILE A 76 -11.36 -9.76 6.11
CA ILE A 76 -11.06 -11.19 6.24
C ILE A 76 -11.49 -11.66 7.63
N GLY A 77 -12.22 -12.76 7.68
CA GLY A 77 -12.58 -13.39 8.95
C GLY A 77 -11.38 -14.03 9.68
N PRO A 78 -11.56 -14.52 10.92
CA PRO A 78 -10.48 -15.01 11.76
C PRO A 78 -9.72 -16.23 11.20
N ASN A 79 -10.32 -16.95 10.23
CA ASN A 79 -9.73 -18.14 9.61
C ASN A 79 -8.81 -17.82 8.42
N GLY A 80 -8.69 -16.56 8.02
CA GLY A 80 -7.91 -16.17 6.84
C GLY A 80 -8.61 -16.52 5.53
N GLY A 81 -7.83 -16.67 4.46
CA GLY A 81 -8.31 -17.01 3.13
C GLY A 81 -8.35 -15.84 2.16
N ILE A 82 -9.41 -15.75 1.35
CA ILE A 82 -9.55 -14.72 0.30
C ILE A 82 -10.33 -13.55 0.87
N ALA A 83 -9.79 -12.34 0.73
CA ALA A 83 -10.43 -11.13 1.20
C ALA A 83 -11.70 -10.78 0.42
N GLN A 84 -12.67 -10.25 1.16
CA GLN A 84 -13.86 -9.63 0.58
C GLN A 84 -13.63 -8.13 0.43
N THR A 85 -13.83 -7.58 -0.77
CA THR A 85 -13.87 -6.13 -0.96
C THR A 85 -15.16 -5.57 -0.39
N LEU A 86 -15.05 -4.64 0.57
CA LEU A 86 -16.18 -3.94 1.15
C LEU A 86 -16.49 -2.66 0.38
N VAL A 87 -15.46 -1.86 0.07
CA VAL A 87 -15.62 -0.61 -0.68
C VAL A 87 -14.35 -0.27 -1.46
N SER A 88 -14.52 0.12 -2.72
CA SER A 88 -13.43 0.51 -3.63
C SER A 88 -13.63 1.87 -4.30
N SER A 89 -14.74 2.57 -3.99
CA SER A 89 -15.05 3.90 -4.51
C SER A 89 -16.02 4.62 -3.58
N VAL A 90 -16.04 5.95 -3.65
CA VAL A 90 -17.03 6.82 -2.99
C VAL A 90 -17.57 7.79 -4.03
N GLU A 91 -18.88 8.02 -4.05
CA GLU A 91 -19.52 8.90 -5.05
C GLU A 91 -19.13 8.59 -6.51
N ARG A 92 -18.91 7.29 -6.81
CA ARG A 92 -18.44 6.77 -8.11
C ARG A 92 -17.00 7.18 -8.48
N ILE A 93 -16.26 7.80 -7.58
CA ILE A 93 -14.83 8.08 -7.71
C ILE A 93 -14.05 6.88 -7.13
N PRO A 94 -13.35 6.09 -7.98
CA PRO A 94 -12.56 4.96 -7.49
C PRO A 94 -11.38 5.43 -6.66
N PHE A 95 -11.12 4.75 -5.56
CA PHE A 95 -9.90 4.99 -4.78
C PHE A 95 -8.67 4.66 -5.63
N LYS A 96 -7.59 5.44 -5.46
CA LYS A 96 -6.32 5.15 -6.18
C LYS A 96 -5.22 4.66 -5.26
N PHE A 97 -5.26 5.03 -3.97
CA PHE A 97 -4.18 4.71 -3.05
C PHE A 97 -4.67 4.67 -1.60
N ILE A 98 -5.39 3.60 -1.25
CA ILE A 98 -5.67 3.32 0.17
C ILE A 98 -4.36 2.96 0.88
N ASN A 99 -4.11 3.60 2.02
CA ASN A 99 -2.83 3.48 2.74
C ASN A 99 -3.01 2.97 4.18
N GLY A 100 -3.68 3.74 5.03
CA GLY A 100 -3.93 3.38 6.43
C GLY A 100 -5.41 3.24 6.74
N LEU A 101 -5.71 2.50 7.82
CA LEU A 101 -7.02 2.47 8.44
C LEU A 101 -6.93 2.28 9.96
N ASP A 102 -7.98 2.71 10.66
CA ASP A 102 -8.20 2.43 12.08
C ASP A 102 -9.69 2.16 12.34
N ILE A 103 -9.98 1.55 13.48
CA ILE A 103 -11.33 1.17 13.88
C ILE A 103 -11.59 1.74 15.27
N ASP A 104 -12.67 2.51 15.40
CA ASP A 104 -13.21 2.86 16.71
C ASP A 104 -13.76 1.60 17.37
N SER A 105 -13.12 1.17 18.45
CA SER A 105 -13.47 -0.07 19.15
C SER A 105 -14.83 -0.02 19.85
N SER A 106 -15.36 1.18 20.12
CA SER A 106 -16.64 1.35 20.81
C SER A 106 -17.84 1.30 19.86
N THR A 107 -17.68 1.85 18.64
CA THR A 107 -18.76 1.95 17.64
C THR A 107 -18.60 0.97 16.48
N GLY A 108 -17.39 0.45 16.26
CA GLY A 108 -17.04 -0.36 15.08
C GLY A 108 -16.86 0.45 13.80
N VAL A 109 -16.90 1.79 13.86
CA VAL A 109 -16.69 2.65 12.69
C VAL A 109 -15.25 2.53 12.20
N ILE A 110 -15.08 2.37 10.89
CA ILE A 110 -13.79 2.22 10.23
C ILE A 110 -13.43 3.55 9.56
N TYR A 111 -12.26 4.08 9.90
CA TYR A 111 -11.67 5.25 9.29
C TYR A 111 -10.51 4.81 8.41
N PHE A 112 -10.44 5.28 7.18
CA PHE A 112 -9.35 4.94 6.27
C PHE A 112 -9.00 6.13 5.38
N THR A 113 -7.80 6.10 4.80
CA THR A 113 -7.28 7.19 3.97
C THR A 113 -7.13 6.75 2.53
N ASP A 114 -7.61 7.55 1.58
CA ASP A 114 -7.18 7.51 0.17
C ASP A 114 -6.14 8.62 -0.05
N SER A 115 -4.88 8.23 -0.25
CA SER A 115 -3.74 9.15 -0.27
C SER A 115 -3.64 9.97 -1.56
N SER A 116 -4.37 9.58 -2.61
CA SER A 116 -4.46 10.34 -3.85
C SER A 116 -5.72 9.96 -4.63
N THR A 117 -6.37 10.94 -5.24
CA THR A 117 -7.45 10.70 -6.21
C THR A 117 -6.94 10.54 -7.64
N THR A 118 -5.64 10.80 -7.87
CA THR A 118 -5.03 10.85 -9.20
C THR A 118 -4.02 9.74 -9.40
N PHE A 119 -3.14 9.53 -8.43
CA PHE A 119 -1.99 8.65 -8.55
C PHE A 119 -2.20 7.35 -7.76
N GLN A 120 -1.85 6.23 -8.39
CA GLN A 120 -1.77 4.94 -7.69
C GLN A 120 -0.41 4.80 -7.02
N ARG A 121 -0.29 3.96 -5.99
CA ARG A 121 0.96 3.74 -5.23
C ARG A 121 2.22 3.64 -6.09
N ARG A 122 2.17 2.99 -7.26
CA ARG A 122 3.33 2.86 -8.17
C ARG A 122 3.79 4.16 -8.85
N VAL A 123 3.08 5.29 -8.66
CA VAL A 123 3.36 6.61 -9.26
C VAL A 123 3.11 7.71 -8.22
N PRO A 124 3.97 8.73 -8.05
CA PRO A 124 5.36 8.83 -8.45
C PRO A 124 6.30 8.17 -7.44
N ASP A 125 7.46 7.75 -7.92
CA ASP A 125 8.54 7.05 -7.21
C ASP A 125 9.37 8.01 -6.34
N ASN A 126 8.70 8.92 -5.63
CA ASN A 126 9.26 10.19 -5.20
C ASN A 126 10.23 10.12 -4.01
N ILE A 127 10.64 8.93 -3.56
CA ILE A 127 11.75 8.73 -2.64
C ILE A 127 12.54 7.50 -3.08
N LYS A 128 13.64 7.71 -3.80
CA LYS A 128 14.60 6.65 -4.14
C LYS A 128 15.85 6.78 -3.29
N MET A 129 16.24 5.70 -2.61
CA MET A 129 17.50 5.63 -1.89
C MET A 129 18.48 4.72 -2.65
N ASN A 130 19.74 5.12 -2.79
CA ASN A 130 20.79 4.26 -3.35
C ASN A 130 21.58 3.52 -2.26
N ASP A 131 22.46 2.60 -2.65
CA ASP A 131 23.28 1.79 -1.73
C ASP A 131 24.26 2.61 -0.87
N LYS A 132 24.40 3.91 -1.14
CA LYS A 132 25.21 4.85 -0.35
C LYS A 132 24.38 5.61 0.70
N GLY A 133 23.07 5.36 0.79
CA GLY A 133 22.17 6.04 1.71
C GLY A 133 21.73 7.43 1.27
N GLU A 134 21.91 7.79 0.00
CA GLU A 134 21.45 9.07 -0.56
C GLU A 134 20.00 8.92 -1.01
N PHE A 135 19.12 9.85 -0.66
CA PHE A 135 17.72 9.83 -1.09
C PHE A 135 17.36 10.98 -2.04
N TRP A 136 16.52 10.67 -3.02
CA TRP A 136 16.05 11.59 -4.05
C TRP A 136 14.56 11.85 -3.86
N VAL A 137 14.19 13.12 -3.63
CA VAL A 137 12.78 13.52 -3.54
C VAL A 137 12.32 14.19 -4.83
N ALA A 138 11.37 13.58 -5.53
CA ALA A 138 10.70 14.23 -6.66
C ALA A 138 9.57 15.11 -6.13
N LEU A 139 9.75 16.44 -6.13
CA LEU A 139 8.70 17.37 -5.77
C LEU A 139 7.78 17.61 -6.96
N ASN A 140 6.53 17.18 -6.84
CA ASN A 140 5.50 17.48 -7.82
C ASN A 140 4.95 18.88 -7.51
N ALA A 141 5.57 19.94 -8.04
CA ALA A 141 4.94 21.26 -8.04
C ALA A 141 3.68 21.19 -8.93
N GLY A 142 2.51 21.50 -8.36
CA GLY A 142 1.21 21.28 -8.99
C GLY A 142 1.13 21.73 -10.45
N ARG A 143 0.73 20.81 -11.33
CA ARG A 143 0.48 21.10 -12.76
C ARG A 143 -0.97 21.56 -12.97
N LEU A 144 -1.15 22.81 -13.34
CA LEU A 144 -2.35 23.35 -13.98
C LEU A 144 -1.92 23.96 -15.32
N GLY A 145 -2.10 23.27 -16.45
CA GLY A 145 -1.87 23.85 -17.79
C GLY A 145 -1.25 22.91 -18.84
N LYS A 146 -1.48 23.24 -20.12
CA LYS A 146 -0.98 22.51 -21.31
C LYS A 146 0.55 22.59 -21.43
N ILE A 147 1.12 21.49 -21.92
CA ILE A 147 2.54 21.21 -22.11
C ILE A 147 3.10 22.10 -23.22
N ASP A 148 4.15 22.85 -22.91
CA ASP A 148 5.10 23.40 -23.88
C ASP A 148 6.40 22.61 -23.68
N ASP A 149 6.96 22.06 -24.76
CA ASP A 149 7.99 20.99 -24.75
C ASP A 149 9.40 21.48 -24.34
N ASP A 150 9.53 22.61 -23.65
CA ASP A 150 10.83 23.26 -23.38
C ASP A 150 11.05 23.70 -21.91
N VAL A 151 10.42 22.98 -20.95
CA VAL A 151 10.65 23.21 -19.50
C VAL A 151 11.40 22.01 -18.90
N PRO A 152 12.46 22.21 -18.09
CA PRO A 152 13.24 21.11 -17.54
C PRO A 152 12.39 20.17 -16.69
N ASP A 153 12.60 18.87 -16.89
CA ASP A 153 12.10 17.76 -16.06
C ASP A 153 12.31 18.02 -14.55
N PRO A 154 11.54 17.32 -13.67
CA PRO A 154 11.52 17.60 -12.23
C PRO A 154 12.91 17.75 -11.62
N ILE A 155 13.08 18.84 -10.86
CA ILE A 155 14.29 19.14 -10.10
C ILE A 155 14.43 18.10 -8.99
N GLY A 156 15.34 17.14 -9.17
CA GLY A 156 15.68 16.16 -8.16
C GLY A 156 16.53 16.80 -7.08
N ILE A 157 15.97 16.99 -5.89
CA ILE A 157 16.74 17.50 -4.74
C ILE A 157 17.42 16.33 -4.03
N LYS A 158 18.74 16.38 -3.96
CA LYS A 158 19.58 15.43 -3.24
C LYS A 158 19.74 15.92 -1.80
N TYR A 159 19.55 15.04 -0.83
CA TYR A 159 19.82 15.30 0.58
C TYR A 159 20.86 14.32 1.16
N ASP A 160 21.55 14.70 2.22
CA ASP A 160 22.35 13.77 3.05
C ASP A 160 21.53 13.15 4.20
N GLN A 161 22.18 12.28 4.98
CA GLN A 161 21.56 11.54 6.09
C GLN A 161 21.05 12.46 7.21
N GLU A 162 21.52 13.70 7.27
CA GLU A 162 21.10 14.73 8.22
C GLU A 162 19.99 15.64 7.64
N GLY A 163 19.53 15.37 6.41
CA GLY A 163 18.48 16.15 5.75
C GLY A 163 18.96 17.48 5.15
N ARG A 164 20.28 17.65 4.93
CA ARG A 164 20.85 18.85 4.29
C ARG A 164 20.83 18.68 2.77
N ILE A 165 20.50 19.75 2.05
CA ILE A 165 20.48 19.74 0.58
C ILE A 165 21.92 19.68 0.05
N LEU A 166 22.20 18.65 -0.75
CA LEU A 166 23.48 18.43 -1.43
C LEU A 166 23.47 18.90 -2.90
N LYS A 167 22.31 18.83 -3.56
CA LYS A 167 22.14 19.24 -4.97
C LYS A 167 20.68 19.58 -5.26
N GLN A 168 20.46 20.61 -6.08
CA GLN A 168 19.19 20.98 -6.69
C GLN A 168 19.39 20.97 -8.21
#